data_AF-A0A9D6RH70-F1
#
_entry.id   AF-A0A9D6RH70-F1
#
_cell.length_a   1.000
_cell.length_b   1.000
_cell.length_c   1.000
_cell.angle_alpha   90.00
_cell.angle_beta   90.00
_cell.angle_gamma   90.00
#
_symmetry.space_group_name_H-M   'P 1'
#
loop_
_entity.id
_entity.type
_entity.pdbx_description
1 polymer ?
#
loop_
_entity_poly.entity_id
_entity_poly.type
_entity_poly.pdbx_seq_one_letter_code
_entity_poly.pdbx_strand_id
1 'polypeptide(L)'
;MKTTPFRSDLALALLLTLSALSFVGCGDKSSEPAKSSTSGGNPLTAPVDYLGAVAKSQKTAGNKLSTVNLKQAIQSYQAQEGKLPKELQDLVKAGILPSLPTPPQGMQFSYDAKTGDVKVVAQ
;
A
#
# COMPACT_ATOMS: atom_id res chain seq x y z
N MET A 1 50.27 7.90 -21.83
CA MET A 1 50.32 6.82 -20.81
C MET A 1 50.91 7.46 -19.55
N LYS A 2 50.31 7.47 -18.36
CA LYS A 2 49.46 6.45 -17.71
C LYS A 2 48.66 7.12 -16.57
N THR A 3 47.36 6.84 -16.58
CA THR A 3 46.47 6.55 -15.42
C THR A 3 46.29 7.58 -14.30
N THR A 4 45.16 8.29 -14.38
CA THR A 4 44.42 8.90 -13.26
C THR A 4 43.91 7.81 -12.28
N PRO A 5 44.16 7.91 -10.96
CA PRO A 5 43.80 6.87 -9.98
C PRO A 5 42.46 7.09 -9.26
N PHE A 6 41.56 7.97 -9.74
CA PHE A 6 40.39 8.37 -8.94
C PHE A 6 39.17 7.45 -9.06
N ARG A 7 39.12 6.57 -10.07
CA ARG A 7 37.96 5.68 -10.33
C ARG A 7 38.08 4.34 -9.57
N SER A 8 39.29 3.97 -9.18
CA SER A 8 39.61 2.72 -8.47
C SER A 8 39.32 2.78 -6.97
N ASP A 9 39.47 3.93 -6.31
CA ASP A 9 39.17 4.09 -4.88
C ASP A 9 37.66 4.05 -4.59
N LEU A 10 36.83 4.62 -5.48
CA LEU A 10 35.38 4.58 -5.33
C LEU A 10 34.80 3.17 -5.52
N ALA A 11 35.40 2.38 -6.42
CA ALA A 11 35.03 0.99 -6.63
C ALA A 11 35.45 0.09 -5.44
N LEU A 12 36.62 0.36 -4.83
CA LEU A 12 37.08 -0.36 -3.65
C LEU A 12 36.23 -0.04 -2.40
N ALA A 13 35.76 1.21 -2.28
CA ALA A 13 34.83 1.64 -1.23
C ALA A 13 33.41 1.04 -1.37
N LEU A 14 32.94 0.87 -2.61
CA LEU A 14 31.63 0.24 -2.88
C LEU A 14 31.64 -1.28 -2.63
N LEU A 15 32.78 -1.95 -2.81
CA LEU A 15 32.92 -3.39 -2.61
C LEU A 15 33.08 -3.78 -1.12
N LEU A 16 33.62 -2.88 -0.29
CA LEU A 16 33.79 -3.08 1.16
C LEU A 16 32.50 -2.90 1.96
N THR A 17 31.52 -2.14 1.46
CA THR A 17 30.25 -1.88 2.17
C THR A 17 29.24 -3.02 2.03
N LEU A 18 29.41 -3.93 1.06
CA LEU A 18 28.51 -5.06 0.82
C LEU A 18 28.77 -6.27 1.74
N SER A 19 29.89 -6.29 2.47
CA SER A 19 30.28 -7.42 3.34
C SER A 19 29.83 -7.28 4.81
N ALA A 20 29.16 -6.19 5.18
CA ALA A 20 28.75 -5.91 6.57
C ALA A 20 27.30 -6.30 6.91
N LEU A 21 26.58 -6.98 6.00
CA LEU A 21 25.18 -7.36 6.22
C LEU A 21 24.95 -8.84 6.59
N SER A 22 26.03 -9.58 6.88
CA SER A 22 25.93 -10.94 7.41
C SER A 22 26.23 -10.93 8.90
N PHE A 23 25.27 -11.43 9.70
CA PHE A 23 25.27 -11.60 11.17
C PHE A 23 24.75 -10.44 12.03
N VAL A 24 23.44 -10.21 11.94
CA VAL A 24 22.62 -10.07 13.16
C VAL A 24 21.38 -10.97 13.02
N GLY A 25 21.61 -12.26 13.21
CA GLY A 25 20.59 -13.20 13.66
C GLY A 25 20.78 -13.35 15.17
N CYS A 26 19.92 -12.72 15.95
CA CYS A 26 19.79 -12.96 17.38
C CYS A 26 18.33 -13.32 17.66
N GLY A 27 18.14 -14.54 18.16
CA GLY A 27 16.86 -15.08 18.56
C GLY A 27 16.28 -14.44 19.82
N ASP A 28 14.96 -14.58 19.89
CA ASP A 28 14.07 -14.65 21.05
C ASP A 28 14.30 -13.71 22.23
N LYS A 29 13.48 -12.64 22.26
CA LYS A 29 12.77 -12.23 23.48
C LYS A 29 11.31 -11.89 23.15
N SER A 30 10.44 -12.77 23.67
CA SER A 30 9.00 -12.61 23.83
C SER A 30 8.61 -11.21 24.30
N SER A 31 7.73 -10.55 23.56
CA SER A 31 6.85 -9.49 24.04
C SER A 31 5.62 -9.48 23.14
N GLU A 32 4.53 -10.00 23.69
CA GLU A 32 3.24 -10.29 23.04
C GLU A 32 2.61 -9.07 22.37
N PRO A 33 1.87 -9.29 21.26
CA PRO A 33 0.54 -8.72 21.19
C PRO A 33 -0.51 -9.75 20.76
N ALA A 34 -1.47 -9.96 21.65
CA ALA A 34 -2.90 -10.21 21.48
C ALA A 34 -3.47 -10.86 20.20
N LYS A 35 -4.49 -11.68 20.47
CA LYS A 35 -5.54 -12.24 19.59
C LYS A 35 -5.18 -13.51 18.82
N SER A 36 -5.81 -14.61 19.21
CA SER A 36 -7.10 -15.00 18.62
C SER A 36 -7.53 -16.35 19.20
N SER A 37 -8.60 -16.34 19.97
CA SER A 37 -9.41 -17.53 20.15
C SER A 37 -9.94 -17.99 18.78
N THR A 38 -9.83 -19.30 18.55
CA THR A 38 -10.27 -20.07 17.37
C THR A 38 -9.17 -20.37 16.33
N SER A 39 -8.27 -21.27 16.70
CA SER A 39 -7.73 -22.24 15.73
C SER A 39 -7.77 -23.64 16.35
N GLY A 40 -8.99 -24.14 16.51
CA GLY A 40 -9.24 -25.58 16.52
C GLY A 40 -9.73 -25.94 15.13
N GLY A 41 -8.81 -26.12 14.18
CA GLY A 41 -9.15 -26.46 12.80
C GLY A 41 -9.71 -27.88 12.74
N ASN A 42 -11.03 -28.00 12.63
CA ASN A 42 -11.68 -29.27 12.36
C ASN A 42 -11.49 -29.56 10.85
N PRO A 43 -10.82 -30.66 10.43
CA PRO A 43 -10.51 -30.92 9.01
C PRO A 43 -11.76 -31.07 8.12
N LEU A 44 -12.93 -31.21 8.73
CA LEU A 44 -14.23 -31.24 8.04
C LEU A 44 -14.71 -29.85 7.58
N THR A 45 -14.18 -28.75 8.15
CA THR A 45 -14.53 -27.38 7.73
C THR A 45 -13.47 -26.73 6.84
N ALA A 46 -12.34 -27.40 6.60
CA ALA A 46 -11.23 -26.85 5.82
C ALA A 46 -11.63 -26.32 4.41
N PRO A 47 -12.52 -26.98 3.63
CA PRO A 47 -12.94 -26.43 2.33
C PRO A 47 -13.79 -25.16 2.47
N VAL A 48 -14.67 -25.09 3.48
CA VAL A 48 -15.53 -23.92 3.69
C VAL A 48 -14.76 -22.75 4.28
N ASP A 49 -13.79 -23.02 5.15
CA ASP A 49 -12.87 -22.01 5.69
C ASP A 49 -11.98 -21.42 4.59
N TYR A 50 -11.49 -22.24 3.65
CA TYR A 50 -10.74 -21.77 2.48
C TYR A 50 -11.61 -20.88 1.57
N LEU A 51 -12.81 -21.33 1.21
CA LEU A 51 -13.74 -20.54 0.38
C LEU A 51 -14.13 -19.22 1.07
N GLY A 52 -14.39 -19.25 2.38
CA GLY A 52 -14.68 -18.07 3.18
C GLY A 52 -13.50 -17.08 3.20
N ALA A 53 -12.27 -17.58 3.36
CA ALA A 53 -11.06 -16.77 3.33
C ALA A 53 -10.80 -16.14 1.95
N VAL A 54 -10.98 -16.89 0.86
CA VAL A 54 -10.82 -16.38 -0.51
C VAL A 54 -11.87 -15.32 -0.82
N ALA A 55 -13.15 -15.57 -0.49
CA ALA A 55 -14.22 -14.60 -0.71
C ALA A 55 -14.01 -13.30 0.09
N LYS A 56 -13.53 -13.41 1.34
CA LYS A 56 -13.21 -12.25 2.17
C LYS A 56 -11.99 -11.47 1.67
N SER A 57 -11.02 -12.18 1.09
CA SER A 57 -9.85 -11.58 0.46
C SER A 57 -10.23 -10.80 -0.80
N GLN A 58 -11.10 -11.34 -1.65
CA GLN A 58 -11.58 -10.64 -2.85
C GLN A 58 -12.35 -9.36 -2.52
N LYS A 59 -13.24 -9.39 -1.52
CA LYS A 59 -13.96 -8.19 -1.06
C LYS A 59 -13.01 -7.12 -0.53
N THR A 60 -12.00 -7.53 0.24
CA THR A 60 -11.01 -6.61 0.80
C THR A 60 -10.12 -6.01 -0.29
N ALA A 61 -9.72 -6.82 -1.28
CA ALA A 61 -8.94 -6.36 -2.42
C ALA A 61 -9.72 -5.35 -3.27
N GLY A 62 -10.96 -5.65 -3.65
CA GLY A 62 -11.81 -4.74 -4.42
C GLY A 62 -11.97 -3.38 -3.73
N ASN A 63 -12.24 -3.37 -2.42
CA ASN A 63 -12.39 -2.13 -1.66
C ASN A 63 -11.08 -1.34 -1.58
N LYS A 64 -9.94 -2.01 -1.36
CA LYS A 64 -8.62 -1.36 -1.32
C LYS A 64 -8.23 -0.79 -2.68
N LEU A 65 -8.52 -1.51 -3.77
CA LEU A 65 -8.19 -1.06 -5.12
C LEU A 65 -8.88 0.26 -5.47
N SER A 66 -10.16 0.43 -5.10
CA SER A 66 -10.87 1.70 -5.34
C SER A 66 -10.23 2.87 -4.60
N THR A 67 -9.88 2.71 -3.32
CA THR A 67 -9.21 3.76 -2.54
C THR A 67 -7.82 4.06 -3.07
N VAL A 68 -7.03 3.04 -3.42
CA VAL A 68 -5.68 3.21 -3.98
C VAL A 68 -5.74 3.98 -5.30
N ASN A 69 -6.70 3.67 -6.17
CA ASN A 69 -6.87 4.37 -7.44
C ASN A 69 -7.21 5.86 -7.22
N LEU A 70 -8.10 6.19 -6.29
CA LEU A 70 -8.36 7.59 -5.93
C LEU A 70 -7.12 8.30 -5.39
N LYS A 71 -6.38 7.68 -4.46
CA LYS A 71 -5.18 8.31 -3.90
C LYS A 71 -4.13 8.59 -4.98
N GLN A 72 -3.95 7.65 -5.91
CA GLN A 72 -3.06 7.82 -7.05
C GLN A 72 -3.52 8.98 -7.96
N ALA A 73 -4.82 9.09 -8.22
CA ALA A 73 -5.39 10.18 -9.01
C ALA A 73 -5.22 11.54 -8.31
N ILE A 74 -5.41 11.61 -6.99
CA ILE A 74 -5.19 12.83 -6.18
C ILE A 74 -3.73 13.28 -6.26
N GLN A 75 -2.79 12.34 -6.12
CA GLN A 75 -1.36 12.65 -6.26
C GLN A 75 -1.02 13.13 -7.68
N SER A 76 -1.62 12.50 -8.69
CA SER A 76 -1.45 12.91 -10.09
C SER A 76 -2.05 14.30 -10.36
N TYR A 77 -3.16 14.65 -9.70
CA TYR A 77 -3.77 15.98 -9.76
C TYR A 77 -2.84 17.01 -9.13
N GLN A 78 -2.31 16.72 -7.94
CA GLN A 78 -1.36 17.58 -7.26
C GLN A 78 -0.09 17.81 -8.09
N ALA A 79 0.41 16.78 -8.76
CA ALA A 79 1.58 16.89 -9.62
C ALA A 79 1.33 17.77 -10.87
N GLN A 80 0.11 17.76 -11.41
CA GLN A 80 -0.25 18.53 -12.61
C GLN A 80 -0.66 19.97 -12.30
N GLU A 81 -1.50 20.16 -11.28
CA GLU A 81 -2.13 21.44 -10.93
C GLU A 81 -1.39 22.19 -9.82
N GLY A 82 -0.39 21.57 -9.19
CA GLY A 82 0.36 22.13 -8.07
C GLY A 82 -0.45 22.30 -6.77
N LYS A 83 -1.68 21.79 -6.73
CA LYS A 83 -2.62 21.91 -5.61
C LYS A 83 -3.44 20.64 -5.45
N LEU A 84 -3.95 20.37 -4.25
CA LEU A 84 -4.89 19.28 -4.04
C LEU A 84 -6.26 19.60 -4.67
N PRO A 85 -6.99 18.58 -5.15
CA PRO A 85 -8.35 18.77 -5.64
C PRO A 85 -9.25 19.22 -4.48
N LYS A 86 -10.26 20.06 -4.75
CA LYS A 86 -11.23 20.45 -3.71
C LYS A 86 -12.27 19.36 -3.52
N GLU A 87 -12.65 18.74 -4.63
CA GLU A 87 -13.66 17.68 -4.69
C GLU A 87 -13.10 16.51 -5.51
N LEU A 88 -13.57 15.29 -5.24
CA LEU A 88 -13.20 14.12 -6.06
C LEU A 88 -13.62 14.30 -7.53
N GLN A 89 -14.70 15.04 -7.79
CA GLN A 89 -15.13 15.39 -9.14
C GLN A 89 -14.07 16.18 -9.93
N ASP A 90 -13.17 16.91 -9.28
CA ASP A 90 -12.14 17.67 -9.96
C ASP A 90 -11.12 16.74 -10.65
N LEU A 91 -10.95 15.52 -10.15
CA LEU A 91 -10.14 14.47 -10.81
C LEU A 91 -10.72 14.08 -12.17
N VAL A 92 -12.05 14.09 -12.29
CA VAL A 92 -12.75 13.78 -13.53
C VAL A 92 -12.71 14.97 -14.48
N LYS A 93 -12.94 16.18 -13.97
CA LYS A 93 -12.86 17.42 -14.76
C LYS A 93 -11.46 17.66 -15.33
N ALA A 94 -10.41 17.34 -14.58
CA ALA A 94 -9.02 17.42 -15.03
C ALA A 94 -8.62 16.28 -15.98
N GLY A 95 -9.52 15.33 -16.28
CA GLY A 95 -9.25 14.21 -17.18
C GLY A 95 -8.30 13.15 -16.61
N ILE A 96 -8.03 13.17 -15.30
CA ILE A 96 -7.18 12.18 -14.63
C ILE A 96 -7.92 10.85 -14.47
N LEU A 97 -9.21 10.94 -14.17
CA LEU A 97 -10.11 9.80 -14.12
C LEU A 97 -11.24 9.97 -15.14
N PRO A 98 -11.61 8.92 -15.90
CA PRO A 98 -12.77 8.99 -16.79
C PRO A 98 -14.08 9.11 -15.98
N SER A 99 -14.14 8.48 -14.81
CA SER A 99 -15.24 8.57 -13.86
C SER A 99 -14.74 8.20 -12.46
N LEU A 100 -15.50 8.57 -11.42
CA LEU A 100 -15.22 8.08 -10.08
C LEU A 100 -15.58 6.59 -9.98
N PRO A 101 -14.74 5.75 -9.33
CA PRO A 101 -15.11 4.38 -9.04
C PRO A 101 -16.33 4.34 -8.13
N THR A 102 -17.16 3.33 -8.30
CA THR A 102 -18.33 3.14 -7.45
C THR A 102 -17.87 2.67 -6.07
N PRO A 103 -18.34 3.29 -4.97
CA PRO A 103 -18.04 2.81 -3.64
C PRO A 103 -18.72 1.44 -3.41
N PRO A 104 -18.20 0.62 -2.47
CA PRO A 104 -18.86 -0.61 -2.06
C PRO A 104 -20.28 -0.35 -1.54
N GLN A 105 -21.15 -1.35 -1.61
CA GLN A 105 -22.54 -1.24 -1.15
C GLN A 105 -22.63 -0.75 0.31
N GLY A 106 -23.44 0.29 0.55
CA GLY A 106 -23.63 0.90 1.87
C GLY A 106 -22.45 1.75 2.37
N MET A 107 -21.53 2.14 1.48
CA MET A 107 -20.35 2.93 1.80
C MET A 107 -20.24 4.15 0.89
N GLN A 108 -19.52 5.18 1.34
CA GLN A 108 -19.21 6.40 0.60
C GLN A 108 -17.73 6.74 0.73
N PHE A 109 -17.18 7.43 -0.27
CA PHE A 109 -15.86 8.04 -0.16
C PHE A 109 -15.97 9.37 0.60
N SER A 110 -15.27 9.46 1.72
CA SER A 110 -15.02 10.71 2.45
C SER A 110 -13.65 11.26 2.02
N TYR A 111 -13.64 12.48 1.50
CA TYR A 111 -12.44 13.15 1.02
C TYR A 111 -12.15 14.40 1.85
N ASP A 112 -10.88 14.60 2.19
CA ASP A 112 -10.39 15.82 2.86
C ASP A 112 -9.48 16.61 1.92
N ALA A 113 -9.96 17.77 1.47
CA ALA A 113 -9.24 18.66 0.56
C ALA A 113 -7.96 19.29 1.13
N LYS A 114 -7.81 19.35 2.47
CA LYS A 114 -6.63 19.93 3.11
C LYS A 114 -5.47 18.94 3.13
N THR A 115 -5.79 17.67 3.35
CA THR A 115 -4.78 16.60 3.50
C THR A 115 -4.63 15.76 2.23
N GLY A 116 -5.63 15.78 1.33
CA GLY A 116 -5.67 14.92 0.15
C GLY A 116 -5.98 13.46 0.47
N ASP A 117 -6.43 13.17 1.70
CA ASP A 117 -6.74 11.81 2.12
C ASP A 117 -8.16 11.41 1.70
N VAL A 118 -8.32 10.14 1.33
CA VAL A 118 -9.62 9.56 1.02
C VAL A 118 -9.85 8.31 1.84
N LYS A 119 -11.03 8.23 2.44
CA LYS A 119 -11.47 7.12 3.30
C LYS A 119 -12.79 6.59 2.80
N VAL A 120 -13.05 5.32 3.10
CA VAL A 120 -14.37 4.72 2.86
C VAL A 120 -15.08 4.69 4.21
N VAL A 121 -16.22 5.39 4.28
CA VAL A 121 -17.07 5.47 5.48
C VAL A 121 -18.41 4.82 5.18
N ALA A 122 -19.06 4.26 6.20
CA ALA A 122 -20.44 3.76 6.05
C ALA A 122 -21.38 4.95 5.78
N GLN A 123 -22.33 4.75 4.86
CA GLN A 123 -23.39 5.71 4.56
C GLN A 123 -24.45 5.80 5.65
#